data_AF-A0A1E4RBJ8-F1
#
_entry.id   AF-A0A1E4RBJ8-F1
#
_cell.length_a   1.000
_cell.length_b   1.000
_cell.length_c   1.000
_cell.angle_alpha   90.00
_cell.angle_beta   90.00
_cell.angle_gamma   90.00
#
_symmetry.space_group_name_H-M   'P 1'
#
loop_
_entity.id
_entity.type
_entity.pdbx_description
1 polymer ?
#
loop_
_entity_poly.entity_id
_entity_poly.type
_entity_poly.pdbx_seq_one_letter_code
_entity_poly.pdbx_strand_id
1 'polypeptide(L)'
;INYYTEGNHEIYVMCNYSVYAKYLESLLQPNELETHLVPVFSSIEELYPLLYMINKIGGAPAGKTKLKFIDNLKYFMKVSSLDDDEDYDGDDIPINLSSGQAERPLNMDLIIVLDSDLFSQDHLLPYSVSTQQLLRFLSLQHSGSFAIVSGVQSFISSGASILSLSYNHPPEPISIYDEDGVFISDNLFVNILIPLGWDSWSKIEILAKSAAHGGPQLSKSRLLSSLEEIQEFNTLYEQFLDADPID
;
A
#
# COMPACT_ATOMS: atom_id res chain seq x y z
N ILE A 1 4.01 -16.07 10.67
CA ILE A 1 3.06 -15.84 9.56
C ILE A 1 1.69 -16.28 10.04
N ASN A 2 0.69 -15.40 9.94
CA ASN A 2 -0.72 -15.83 10.00
C ASN A 2 -1.20 -16.02 8.57
N TYR A 3 -2.04 -17.03 8.36
CA TYR A 3 -2.58 -17.39 7.05
C TYR A 3 -4.09 -17.50 7.16
N TYR A 4 -4.79 -16.90 6.20
CA TYR A 4 -6.24 -16.96 6.07
C TYR A 4 -6.63 -17.31 4.64
N THR A 5 -7.78 -17.96 4.51
CA THR A 5 -8.46 -18.21 3.24
C THR A 5 -9.88 -17.67 3.36
N GLU A 6 -10.19 -16.65 2.57
CA GLU A 6 -11.51 -16.02 2.51
C GLU A 6 -11.99 -16.08 1.05
N GLY A 7 -12.97 -16.95 0.77
CA GLY A 7 -13.42 -17.20 -0.60
C GLY A 7 -12.29 -17.61 -1.55
N ASN A 8 -12.03 -16.80 -2.58
CA ASN A 8 -10.97 -17.01 -3.57
C ASN A 8 -9.65 -16.30 -3.25
N HIS A 9 -9.48 -15.84 -2.00
CA HIS A 9 -8.33 -15.05 -1.57
C HIS A 9 -7.48 -15.81 -0.54
N GLU A 10 -6.18 -15.82 -0.76
CA GLU A 10 -5.19 -16.26 0.24
C GLU A 10 -4.53 -15.03 0.86
N ILE A 11 -4.53 -14.95 2.18
CA ILE A 11 -4.03 -13.77 2.90
C ILE A 11 -2.87 -14.21 3.79
N TYR A 12 -1.68 -13.65 3.52
CA TYR A 12 -0.47 -13.90 4.28
C TYR A 12 -0.11 -12.68 5.10
N VAL A 13 -0.31 -12.75 6.41
CA VAL A 13 0.15 -11.74 7.36
C VAL A 13 1.55 -12.11 7.82
N MET A 14 2.51 -11.24 7.52
CA MET A 14 3.92 -11.54 7.73
C MET A 14 4.54 -10.62 8.77
N CYS A 15 5.02 -11.24 9.84
CA CYS A 15 5.94 -10.65 10.80
C CYS A 15 7.29 -11.35 10.61
N ASN A 16 8.39 -10.59 10.52
CA ASN A 16 9.76 -11.09 10.35
C ASN A 16 9.98 -11.99 9.11
N TYR A 17 10.04 -11.34 7.94
CA TYR A 17 10.14 -11.98 6.62
C TYR A 17 11.46 -12.73 6.36
N SER A 18 12.56 -12.37 7.03
CA SER A 18 13.87 -12.99 6.84
C SER A 18 13.84 -14.51 7.06
N VAL A 19 12.98 -14.96 7.98
CA VAL A 19 12.80 -16.37 8.34
C VAL A 19 12.00 -17.13 7.27
N TYR A 20 11.18 -16.44 6.47
CA TYR A 20 10.19 -17.05 5.59
C TYR A 20 10.46 -16.83 4.10
N ALA A 21 11.63 -16.32 3.73
CA ALA A 21 12.01 -16.05 2.34
C ALA A 21 11.72 -17.24 1.39
N LYS A 22 12.23 -18.43 1.73
CA LYS A 22 12.03 -19.65 0.93
C LYS A 22 10.58 -20.11 0.85
N TYR A 23 9.78 -19.81 1.88
CA TYR A 23 8.36 -20.13 1.86
C TYR A 23 7.62 -19.20 0.90
N LEU A 24 7.95 -17.91 0.91
CA LEU A 24 7.38 -16.94 -0.04
C LEU A 24 7.72 -17.28 -1.49
N GLU A 25 8.92 -17.79 -1.75
CA GLU A 25 9.30 -18.33 -3.06
C GLU A 25 8.35 -19.42 -3.55
N SER A 26 7.90 -20.30 -2.65
CA SER A 26 6.93 -21.35 -3.02
C SER A 26 5.52 -20.80 -3.24
N LEU A 27 5.15 -19.70 -2.57
CA LEU A 27 3.84 -19.04 -2.69
C LEU A 27 3.73 -18.17 -3.95
N LEU A 28 4.85 -17.73 -4.50
CA LEU A 28 4.94 -16.90 -5.70
C LEU A 28 4.85 -17.71 -7.01
N GLN A 29 4.64 -19.02 -6.91
CA GLN A 29 4.27 -19.85 -8.06
C GLN A 29 2.84 -19.51 -8.52
N PRO A 30 2.50 -19.72 -9.80
CA PRO A 30 1.16 -19.45 -10.31
C PRO A 30 0.10 -20.23 -9.51
N ASN A 31 -0.65 -19.53 -8.66
CA ASN A 31 -1.78 -20.06 -7.92
C ASN A 31 -3.08 -19.62 -8.58
N GLU A 32 -4.12 -20.45 -8.46
CA GLU A 32 -5.47 -20.12 -8.94
C GLU A 32 -6.14 -19.04 -8.08
N LEU A 33 -5.74 -18.93 -6.80
CA LEU A 33 -6.28 -17.99 -5.82
C LEU A 33 -5.57 -16.63 -5.89
N GLU A 34 -6.26 -15.56 -5.49
CA GLU A 34 -5.67 -14.23 -5.38
C GLU A 34 -4.90 -14.10 -4.06
N THR A 35 -3.59 -13.93 -4.17
CA THR A 35 -2.70 -13.85 -3.02
C THR A 35 -2.51 -12.41 -2.56
N HIS A 36 -2.84 -12.15 -1.30
CA HIS A 36 -2.65 -10.89 -0.59
C HIS A 36 -1.52 -11.03 0.42
N LEU A 37 -0.62 -10.05 0.41
CA LEU A 37 0.46 -9.93 1.36
C LEU A 37 0.27 -8.71 2.25
N VAL A 38 0.27 -8.96 3.56
CA VAL A 38 0.17 -7.93 4.59
C VAL A 38 1.44 -7.91 5.42
N PRO A 39 2.41 -7.02 5.12
CA PRO A 39 3.53 -6.81 6.00
C PRO A 39 3.10 -6.16 7.32
N VAL A 40 3.53 -6.75 8.42
CA VAL A 40 3.42 -6.17 9.77
C VAL A 40 4.83 -5.92 10.27
N PHE A 41 5.17 -4.66 10.46
CA PHE A 41 6.52 -4.21 10.79
C PHE A 41 6.51 -3.26 11.99
N SER A 42 7.59 -3.28 12.76
CA SER A 42 7.78 -2.37 13.91
C SER A 42 8.54 -1.11 13.52
N SER A 43 9.26 -1.15 12.41
CA SER A 43 9.96 0.00 11.83
C SER A 43 9.95 -0.09 10.30
N ILE A 44 10.03 1.06 9.63
CA ILE A 44 9.95 1.12 8.16
C ILE A 44 11.16 0.45 7.48
N GLU A 45 12.29 0.39 8.18
CA GLU A 45 13.51 -0.27 7.74
C GLU A 45 13.30 -1.77 7.52
N GLU A 46 12.34 -2.37 8.23
CA GLU A 46 11.98 -3.77 8.03
C GLU A 46 11.27 -4.00 6.69
N LEU A 47 10.63 -2.97 6.11
CA LEU A 47 9.87 -3.14 4.86
C LEU A 47 10.78 -3.27 3.63
N TYR A 48 11.94 -2.58 3.60
CA TYR A 48 12.80 -2.57 2.40
C TYR A 48 13.32 -3.96 2.01
N PRO A 49 13.88 -4.77 2.92
CA PRO A 49 14.42 -6.06 2.51
C PRO A 49 13.30 -7.07 2.16
N LEU A 50 12.09 -6.90 2.71
CA LEU A 50 10.91 -7.65 2.26
C LEU A 50 10.56 -7.31 0.80
N LEU A 51 10.40 -6.03 0.47
CA LEU A 51 10.06 -5.58 -0.88
C LEU A 51 11.15 -5.96 -1.88
N TYR A 52 12.42 -5.80 -1.50
CA TYR A 52 13.56 -6.27 -2.28
C TYR A 52 13.44 -7.76 -2.62
N MET A 53 13.23 -8.59 -1.59
CA MET A 53 13.14 -10.03 -1.74
C MET A 53 11.94 -10.43 -2.62
N ILE A 54 10.74 -9.90 -2.39
CA ILE A 54 9.57 -10.22 -3.22
C ILE A 54 9.79 -9.77 -4.66
N ASN A 55 10.39 -8.61 -4.88
CA ASN A 55 10.71 -8.11 -6.22
C ASN A 55 11.69 -9.03 -6.96
N LYS A 56 12.68 -9.61 -6.27
CA LYS A 56 13.61 -10.59 -6.88
C LYS A 56 12.94 -11.92 -7.19
N ILE A 57 12.04 -12.38 -6.32
CA ILE A 57 11.39 -13.68 -6.47
C ILE A 57 10.23 -13.64 -7.49
N GLY A 58 9.52 -12.52 -7.56
CA GLY A 58 8.31 -12.31 -8.35
C GLY A 58 8.51 -12.25 -9.87
N GLY A 59 9.42 -13.05 -10.43
CA GLY A 59 9.57 -13.23 -11.87
C GLY A 59 8.19 -13.39 -12.54
N ALA A 60 7.95 -12.60 -13.59
CA ALA A 60 6.68 -12.34 -14.28
C ALA A 60 5.63 -13.49 -14.33
N PRO A 61 4.31 -13.14 -14.36
CA PRO A 61 3.79 -11.89 -14.90
C PRO A 61 3.08 -11.02 -13.85
N ALA A 62 3.80 -10.00 -13.38
CA ALA A 62 3.30 -8.79 -12.73
C ALA A 62 2.21 -8.02 -13.53
N GLY A 63 1.77 -8.57 -14.68
CA GLY A 63 0.68 -8.06 -15.48
C GLY A 63 -0.66 -8.10 -14.76
N LYS A 64 -0.96 -9.12 -13.93
CA LYS A 64 -2.28 -9.21 -13.27
C LYS A 64 -2.49 -8.07 -12.27
N THR A 65 -1.55 -7.83 -11.38
CA THR A 65 -1.61 -6.74 -10.39
C THR A 65 -1.54 -5.38 -11.06
N LYS A 66 -0.76 -5.22 -12.14
CA LYS A 66 -0.75 -4.00 -12.94
C LYS A 66 -2.08 -3.73 -13.65
N LEU A 67 -2.75 -4.76 -14.17
CA LEU A 67 -4.09 -4.62 -14.75
C LEU A 67 -5.10 -4.22 -13.67
N LYS A 68 -5.07 -4.88 -12.50
CA LYS A 68 -5.89 -4.51 -11.34
C LYS A 68 -5.67 -3.05 -10.90
N PHE A 69 -4.42 -2.57 -10.95
CA PHE A 69 -4.09 -1.16 -10.71
C PHE A 69 -4.76 -0.24 -11.74
N ILE A 70 -4.68 -0.58 -13.03
CA ILE A 70 -5.29 0.20 -14.12
C ILE A 70 -6.81 0.25 -13.96
N ASP A 71 -7.45 -0.87 -13.65
CA ASP A 71 -8.90 -0.95 -13.47
C ASP A 71 -9.36 -0.09 -12.27
N ASN A 72 -8.60 -0.11 -11.18
CA ASN A 72 -8.85 0.77 -10.03
C ASN A 72 -8.63 2.25 -10.37
N LEU A 73 -7.56 2.57 -11.09
CA LEU A 73 -7.30 3.93 -11.53
C LEU A 73 -8.45 4.46 -12.40
N LYS A 74 -8.97 3.64 -13.35
CA LYS A 74 -10.16 3.96 -14.15
C LYS A 74 -11.38 4.22 -13.28
N TYR A 75 -11.63 3.36 -12.31
CA TYR A 75 -12.73 3.53 -11.35
C TYR A 75 -12.63 4.88 -10.64
N PHE A 76 -11.47 5.22 -10.09
CA PHE A 76 -11.30 6.48 -9.36
C PHE A 76 -11.31 7.71 -10.25
N MET A 77 -10.85 7.60 -11.51
CA MET A 77 -11.03 8.65 -12.51
C MET A 77 -12.51 8.89 -12.79
N LYS A 78 -13.30 7.83 -12.99
CA LYS A 78 -14.75 7.91 -13.21
C LYS A 78 -15.48 8.53 -12.01
N VAL A 79 -15.16 8.10 -10.79
CA VAL A 79 -15.76 8.66 -9.56
C VAL A 79 -15.37 10.14 -9.35
N SER A 80 -14.19 10.56 -9.83
CA SER A 80 -13.71 11.94 -9.69
C SER A 80 -14.19 12.87 -10.81
N SER A 81 -14.48 12.34 -12.01
CA SER A 81 -15.16 13.10 -13.06
C SER A 81 -16.60 13.30 -12.62
N LEU A 82 -17.00 14.55 -12.39
CA LEU A 82 -18.36 14.96 -12.01
C LEU A 82 -19.43 14.70 -13.10
N ASP A 83 -19.12 13.87 -14.08
CA ASP A 83 -20.01 13.51 -15.18
C ASP A 83 -20.82 12.29 -14.75
N ASP A 84 -22.04 12.54 -14.26
CA ASP A 84 -23.10 11.56 -13.97
C ASP A 84 -23.66 10.90 -15.26
N ASP A 85 -22.86 10.77 -16.31
CA ASP A 85 -23.27 10.04 -17.51
C ASP A 85 -23.22 8.54 -17.19
N GLU A 86 -24.38 8.00 -16.79
CA GLU A 86 -24.61 6.59 -16.47
C GLU A 86 -24.21 5.64 -17.63
N ASP A 87 -24.10 6.15 -18.86
CA ASP A 87 -23.70 5.42 -20.07
C ASP A 87 -22.17 5.40 -20.32
N TYR A 88 -21.35 6.01 -19.47
CA TYR A 88 -19.89 5.99 -19.63
C TYR A 88 -19.28 4.70 -19.05
N ASP A 89 -19.19 3.66 -19.89
CA ASP A 89 -18.35 2.49 -19.61
C ASP A 89 -16.88 2.94 -19.67
N GLY A 90 -16.24 3.12 -18.51
CA GLY A 90 -14.84 3.58 -18.37
C GLY A 90 -13.77 2.71 -19.05
N ASP A 91 -14.19 1.72 -19.83
CA ASP A 91 -13.36 0.88 -20.70
C ASP A 91 -12.64 1.70 -21.78
N ASP A 92 -13.26 2.79 -22.24
CA ASP A 92 -12.73 3.66 -23.31
C ASP A 92 -11.75 4.75 -22.83
N ILE A 93 -11.46 4.87 -21.52
CA ILE A 93 -10.46 5.83 -21.04
C ILE A 93 -9.07 5.31 -21.44
N PRO A 94 -8.31 5.97 -22.34
CA PRO A 94 -6.94 5.62 -22.58
C PRO A 94 -6.11 5.95 -21.33
N ILE A 95 -5.68 4.93 -20.59
CA ILE A 95 -4.87 5.10 -19.39
C ILE A 95 -3.40 5.13 -19.76
N ASN A 96 -2.79 6.29 -19.57
CA ASN A 96 -1.34 6.42 -19.49
C ASN A 96 -0.96 6.53 -18.02
N LEU A 97 -0.24 5.53 -17.51
CA LEU A 97 0.30 5.57 -16.16
C LEU A 97 1.34 6.68 -16.05
N SER A 98 1.19 7.51 -15.04
CA SER A 98 2.18 8.52 -14.69
C SER A 98 3.40 7.88 -14.02
N SER A 99 4.51 8.61 -13.96
CA SER A 99 5.73 8.12 -13.31
C SER A 99 5.47 7.63 -11.88
N GLY A 100 6.08 6.49 -11.56
CA GLY A 100 5.95 5.81 -10.28
C GLY A 100 4.70 4.95 -10.11
N GLN A 101 3.70 5.05 -11.01
CA GLN A 101 2.51 4.21 -10.92
C GLN A 101 2.77 2.81 -11.48
N ALA A 102 2.78 1.81 -10.60
CA ALA A 102 2.90 0.41 -10.98
C ALA A 102 4.13 0.13 -11.90
N GLU A 103 5.28 0.74 -11.58
CA GLU A 103 6.53 0.51 -12.32
C GLU A 103 7.16 -0.84 -11.92
N ARG A 104 7.01 -1.24 -10.65
CA ARG A 104 7.49 -2.52 -10.11
C ARG A 104 6.37 -3.35 -9.47
N PRO A 105 5.29 -3.71 -10.22
CA PRO A 105 4.20 -4.49 -9.66
C PRO A 105 4.70 -5.83 -9.14
N LEU A 106 4.20 -6.24 -7.98
CA LEU A 106 4.50 -7.57 -7.42
C LEU A 106 3.55 -8.61 -8.02
N ASN A 107 3.90 -9.90 -7.95
CA ASN A 107 3.03 -11.00 -8.38
C ASN A 107 1.89 -11.31 -7.40
N MET A 108 1.76 -10.53 -6.34
CA MET A 108 0.75 -10.65 -5.29
C MET A 108 0.28 -9.26 -4.90
N ASP A 109 -0.93 -9.16 -4.39
CA ASP A 109 -1.49 -7.90 -3.92
C ASP A 109 -0.77 -7.49 -2.63
N LEU A 110 -0.23 -6.28 -2.60
CA LEU A 110 0.43 -5.73 -1.42
C LEU A 110 -0.54 -4.82 -0.66
N ILE A 111 -0.73 -5.08 0.63
CA ILE A 111 -1.50 -4.22 1.52
C ILE A 111 -0.62 -3.82 2.70
N ILE A 112 0.00 -2.64 2.62
CA ILE A 112 0.83 -2.10 3.70
C ILE A 112 -0.09 -1.59 4.81
N VAL A 113 -0.03 -2.23 5.98
CA VAL A 113 -0.81 -1.82 7.16
C VAL A 113 0.14 -1.26 8.22
N LEU A 114 -0.14 -0.04 8.65
CA LEU A 114 0.58 0.63 9.73
C LEU A 114 -0.33 0.77 10.96
N ASP A 115 0.21 0.49 12.13
CA ASP A 115 -0.49 0.76 13.39
C ASP A 115 -0.54 2.27 13.64
N SER A 116 -1.72 2.81 13.94
CA SER A 116 -1.88 4.22 14.31
C SER A 116 -1.09 4.60 15.55
N ASP A 117 -0.84 3.65 16.44
CA ASP A 117 -0.06 3.86 17.67
C ASP A 117 1.41 4.23 17.39
N LEU A 118 1.91 3.96 16.18
CA LEU A 118 3.26 4.36 15.75
C LEU A 118 3.37 5.85 15.42
N PHE A 119 2.24 6.54 15.16
CA PHE A 119 2.24 7.98 15.11
C PHE A 119 2.15 8.54 16.52
N SER A 120 2.88 9.64 16.77
CA SER A 120 2.52 10.51 17.88
C SER A 120 1.05 10.89 17.79
N GLN A 121 0.44 11.34 18.90
CA GLN A 121 -0.93 11.90 18.91
C GLN A 121 -1.20 12.96 17.82
N ASP A 122 -0.15 13.47 17.17
CA ASP A 122 -0.22 14.34 16.01
C ASP A 122 0.32 13.65 14.72
N HIS A 123 -0.59 13.46 13.76
CA HIS A 123 -0.31 12.90 12.43
C HIS A 123 0.34 13.92 11.47
N LEU A 124 0.36 15.20 11.84
CA LEU A 124 0.96 16.29 11.08
C LEU A 124 2.43 16.53 11.47
N LEU A 125 2.99 15.81 12.44
CA LEU A 125 4.41 15.92 12.72
C LEU A 125 5.25 15.53 11.49
N PRO A 126 6.42 16.17 11.26
CA PRO A 126 7.27 15.85 10.12
C PRO A 126 7.65 14.36 10.01
N TYR A 127 7.86 13.69 11.15
CA TYR A 127 8.08 12.23 11.17
C TYR A 127 6.87 11.47 10.63
N SER A 128 5.68 11.73 11.17
CA SER A 128 4.42 11.11 10.76
C SER A 128 4.15 11.31 9.26
N VAL A 129 4.34 12.53 8.78
CA VAL A 129 4.19 12.89 7.36
C VAL A 129 5.23 12.17 6.50
N SER A 130 6.51 12.16 6.88
CA SER A 130 7.57 11.48 6.12
C SER A 130 7.30 9.98 5.99
N THR A 131 6.84 9.34 7.07
CA THR A 131 6.49 7.91 7.08
C THR A 131 5.31 7.65 6.14
N GLN A 132 4.27 8.47 6.18
CA GLN A 132 3.14 8.36 5.23
C GLN A 132 3.57 8.56 3.79
N GLN A 133 4.41 9.55 3.48
CA GLN A 133 4.91 9.78 2.13
C GLN A 133 5.67 8.56 1.60
N LEU A 134 6.54 7.98 2.44
CA LEU A 134 7.33 6.81 2.08
C LEU A 134 6.45 5.57 1.85
N LEU A 135 5.54 5.25 2.77
CA LEU A 135 4.67 4.06 2.63
C LEU A 135 3.74 4.18 1.42
N ARG A 136 3.19 5.37 1.17
CA ARG A 136 2.39 5.67 -0.03
C ARG A 136 3.20 5.54 -1.32
N PHE A 137 4.45 6.00 -1.30
CA PHE A 137 5.36 5.82 -2.43
C PHE A 137 5.62 4.34 -2.72
N LEU A 138 5.92 3.54 -1.68
CA LEU A 138 6.19 2.11 -1.83
C LEU A 138 4.94 1.35 -2.31
N SER A 139 3.76 1.66 -1.77
CA SER A 139 2.51 1.06 -2.26
C SER A 139 2.24 1.43 -3.72
N LEU A 140 2.45 2.69 -4.11
CA LEU A 140 2.26 3.16 -5.49
C LEU A 140 3.18 2.42 -6.48
N GLN A 141 4.45 2.28 -6.11
CA GLN A 141 5.44 1.58 -6.93
C GLN A 141 5.07 0.12 -7.19
N HIS A 142 4.59 -0.54 -6.14
CA HIS A 142 4.33 -1.97 -6.14
C HIS A 142 2.91 -2.38 -6.49
N SER A 143 2.07 -1.45 -6.95
CA SER A 143 0.64 -1.72 -7.18
C SER A 143 -0.04 -2.27 -5.92
N GLY A 144 0.21 -1.62 -4.78
CA GLY A 144 -0.38 -1.98 -3.49
C GLY A 144 -1.31 -0.90 -2.94
N SER A 145 -1.94 -1.25 -1.82
CA SER A 145 -2.72 -0.35 -0.98
C SER A 145 -1.95 -0.02 0.30
N PHE A 146 -2.29 1.10 0.92
CA PHE A 146 -1.72 1.53 2.20
C PHE A 146 -2.83 1.91 3.17
N ALA A 147 -2.78 1.40 4.40
CA ALA A 147 -3.75 1.71 5.43
C ALA A 147 -3.08 2.01 6.77
N ILE A 148 -3.70 2.91 7.55
CA ILE A 148 -3.36 3.18 8.95
C ILE A 148 -4.54 2.72 9.80
N VAL A 149 -4.32 1.79 10.71
CA VAL A 149 -5.38 1.16 11.50
C VAL A 149 -5.12 1.26 12.99
N SER A 150 -6.18 1.46 13.78
CA SER A 150 -6.13 1.32 15.24
C SER A 150 -6.30 -0.14 15.63
N GLY A 151 -5.53 -0.60 16.62
CA GLY A 151 -5.64 -1.98 17.11
C GLY A 151 -5.16 -3.02 16.10
N VAL A 152 -3.99 -2.78 15.48
CA VAL A 152 -3.45 -3.61 14.38
C VAL A 152 -3.46 -5.11 14.69
N GLN A 153 -3.21 -5.52 15.94
CA GLN A 153 -3.20 -6.93 16.34
C GLN A 153 -4.58 -7.59 16.18
N SER A 154 -5.65 -6.86 16.51
CA SER A 154 -7.01 -7.35 16.30
C SER A 154 -7.34 -7.36 14.80
N PHE A 155 -6.88 -6.35 14.07
CA PHE A 155 -7.08 -6.23 12.61
C PHE A 155 -6.47 -7.40 11.85
N ILE A 156 -5.20 -7.70 12.09
CA ILE A 156 -4.49 -8.76 11.38
C ILE A 156 -4.88 -10.17 11.83
N SER A 157 -5.78 -10.28 12.83
CA SER A 157 -6.34 -11.55 13.30
C SER A 157 -7.58 -11.97 12.51
N SER A 158 -8.05 -11.14 11.56
CA SER A 158 -9.25 -11.39 10.75
C SER A 158 -8.92 -11.23 9.25
N GLY A 159 -9.07 -12.32 8.48
CA GLY A 159 -8.92 -12.30 7.03
C GLY A 159 -9.92 -11.37 6.35
N ALA A 160 -11.20 -11.45 6.73
CA ALA A 160 -12.25 -10.54 6.28
C ALA A 160 -11.91 -9.05 6.49
N SER A 161 -11.37 -8.68 7.67
CA SER A 161 -10.95 -7.29 7.95
C SER A 161 -9.84 -6.81 7.01
N ILE A 162 -8.88 -7.69 6.70
CA ILE A 162 -7.80 -7.38 5.76
C ILE A 162 -8.37 -7.24 4.35
N LEU A 163 -9.20 -8.19 3.93
CA LEU A 163 -9.78 -8.23 2.59
C LEU A 163 -10.66 -7.00 2.34
N SER A 164 -11.30 -6.45 3.38
CA SER A 164 -12.09 -5.23 3.25
C SER A 164 -11.28 -4.03 2.74
N LEU A 165 -9.95 -4.01 2.91
CA LEU A 165 -9.08 -2.96 2.38
C LEU A 165 -8.81 -3.09 0.87
N SER A 166 -9.09 -4.26 0.28
CA SER A 166 -8.82 -4.54 -1.12
C SER A 166 -9.97 -4.16 -2.05
N TYR A 167 -11.13 -3.82 -1.50
CA TYR A 167 -12.28 -3.35 -2.27
C TYR A 167 -12.12 -1.88 -2.68
N ASN A 168 -12.77 -1.52 -3.80
CA ASN A 168 -12.73 -0.18 -4.36
C ASN A 168 -13.54 0.78 -3.49
N HIS A 169 -12.91 1.30 -2.44
CA HIS A 169 -13.46 2.33 -1.59
C HIS A 169 -12.84 3.69 -1.95
N PRO A 170 -13.62 4.79 -2.02
CA PRO A 170 -13.01 6.11 -1.99
C PRO A 170 -12.16 6.25 -0.71
N PRO A 171 -11.10 7.08 -0.71
CA PRO A 171 -10.24 7.27 0.46
C PRO A 171 -10.99 8.03 1.56
N GLU A 172 -11.68 7.28 2.42
CA GLU A 172 -12.37 7.80 3.59
C GLU A 172 -12.07 6.90 4.80
N PRO A 173 -12.23 7.37 6.04
CA PRO A 173 -12.19 6.50 7.20
C PRO A 173 -13.22 5.37 7.04
N ILE A 174 -12.76 4.14 7.02
CA ILE A 174 -13.62 2.96 6.85
C ILE A 174 -13.88 2.33 8.21
N SER A 175 -15.17 2.17 8.53
CA SER A 175 -15.59 1.27 9.61
C SER A 175 -15.49 -0.16 9.10
N ILE A 176 -14.84 -1.03 9.86
CA ILE A 176 -14.56 -2.40 9.40
C ILE A 176 -15.74 -3.28 9.79
N TYR A 177 -16.35 -3.89 8.77
CA TYR A 177 -17.45 -4.83 8.88
C TYR A 177 -16.99 -6.21 8.45
N ASP A 178 -17.57 -7.27 9.01
CA ASP A 178 -17.39 -8.63 8.51
C ASP A 178 -18.19 -8.86 7.21
N GLU A 179 -18.10 -10.07 6.66
CA GLU A 179 -18.77 -10.46 5.41
C GLU A 179 -20.30 -10.34 5.49
N ASP A 180 -20.87 -10.37 6.70
CA ASP A 180 -22.30 -10.22 6.97
C ASP A 180 -22.71 -8.75 7.23
N GLY A 181 -21.75 -7.81 7.12
CA GLY A 181 -21.97 -6.39 7.39
C GLY A 181 -22.05 -6.05 8.88
N VAL A 182 -21.60 -6.93 9.77
CA VAL A 182 -21.58 -6.72 11.22
C VAL A 182 -20.27 -6.03 11.62
N PHE A 183 -20.39 -5.02 12.46
CA PHE A 183 -19.24 -4.25 12.94
C PHE A 183 -18.31 -5.13 13.79
N ILE A 184 -17.02 -5.20 13.42
CA ILE A 184 -16.09 -6.20 13.97
C ILE A 184 -15.62 -5.85 15.39
N SER A 185 -15.47 -4.57 15.75
CA SER A 185 -15.04 -4.15 17.11
C SER A 185 -15.05 -2.63 17.32
N ASP A 186 -15.48 -2.19 18.52
CA ASP A 186 -15.46 -0.78 18.98
C ASP A 186 -14.05 -0.14 19.04
N ASN A 187 -12.97 -0.92 18.90
CA ASN A 187 -11.59 -0.46 19.04
C ASN A 187 -10.79 -0.54 17.73
N LEU A 188 -11.44 -0.87 16.62
CA LEU A 188 -10.78 -1.18 15.36
C LEU A 188 -11.27 -0.21 14.28
N PHE A 189 -10.39 0.72 13.88
CA PHE A 189 -10.72 1.80 12.96
C PHE A 189 -9.67 1.90 11.85
N VAL A 190 -10.11 2.04 10.60
CA VAL A 190 -9.23 2.49 9.52
C VAL A 190 -9.17 4.02 9.57
N ASN A 191 -8.07 4.55 10.06
CA ASN A 191 -7.86 5.99 10.17
C ASN A 191 -7.59 6.62 8.80
N ILE A 192 -6.80 5.94 7.96
CA ILE A 192 -6.45 6.34 6.60
C ILE A 192 -6.45 5.09 5.72
N LEU A 193 -7.08 5.18 4.55
CA LEU A 193 -6.92 4.22 3.46
C LEU A 193 -6.50 4.94 2.19
N ILE A 194 -5.42 4.48 1.58
CA ILE A 194 -5.01 4.80 0.23
C ILE A 194 -5.17 3.52 -0.59
N PRO A 195 -6.29 3.38 -1.32
CA PRO A 195 -6.56 2.18 -2.10
C PRO A 195 -5.64 2.12 -3.33
N LEU A 196 -5.49 0.90 -3.85
CA LEU A 196 -4.81 0.63 -5.11
C LEU A 196 -5.28 1.58 -6.22
N GLY A 197 -4.37 2.13 -7.03
CA GLY A 197 -4.76 2.99 -8.16
C GLY A 197 -5.21 4.41 -7.80
N TRP A 198 -5.32 4.76 -6.51
CA TRP A 198 -5.69 6.13 -6.11
C TRP A 198 -4.55 7.13 -6.17
N ASP A 199 -3.35 6.74 -5.78
CA ASP A 199 -2.29 7.70 -5.49
C ASP A 199 -1.50 8.20 -6.71
N SER A 200 -0.72 9.25 -6.51
CA SER A 200 0.26 9.79 -7.47
C SER A 200 1.38 10.55 -6.75
N TRP A 201 2.51 10.77 -7.42
CA TRP A 201 3.60 11.57 -6.83
C TRP A 201 3.16 12.97 -6.41
N SER A 202 2.30 13.63 -7.18
CA SER A 202 1.76 14.94 -6.81
C SER A 202 0.93 14.89 -5.54
N LYS A 203 0.11 13.84 -5.36
CA LYS A 203 -0.67 13.62 -4.12
C LYS A 203 0.23 13.31 -2.92
N ILE A 204 1.34 12.62 -3.13
CA ILE A 204 2.36 12.34 -2.11
C ILE A 204 3.11 13.62 -1.73
N GLU A 205 3.55 14.43 -2.71
CA GLU A 205 4.22 15.72 -2.50
C GLU A 205 3.36 16.69 -1.69
N ILE A 206 2.06 16.80 -2.03
CA ILE A 206 1.13 17.70 -1.33
C ILE A 206 1.06 17.39 0.16
N LEU A 207 1.26 16.14 0.58
CA LEU A 207 1.25 15.77 1.99
C LEU A 207 2.34 16.50 2.79
N ALA A 208 3.52 16.76 2.20
CA ALA A 208 4.57 17.53 2.87
C ALA A 208 4.11 18.94 3.28
N LYS A 209 3.19 19.55 2.52
CA LYS A 209 2.66 20.89 2.79
C LYS A 209 1.75 20.92 4.02
N SER A 210 1.24 19.76 4.46
CA SER A 210 0.43 19.63 5.67
C SER A 210 1.25 19.49 6.95
N ALA A 211 2.57 19.26 6.84
CA ALA A 211 3.43 19.07 8.00
C ALA A 211 3.40 20.32 8.90
N ALA A 212 3.07 20.12 10.17
CA ALA A 212 3.14 21.16 11.18
C ALA A 212 4.60 21.61 11.30
N HIS A 213 4.83 22.91 11.08
CA HIS A 213 6.14 23.52 11.22
C HIS A 213 6.41 23.74 12.73
N GLY A 214 6.70 22.65 13.44
CA GLY A 214 7.18 22.67 14.81
C GLY A 214 8.62 23.19 14.87
N GLY A 215 8.96 23.91 15.94
CA GLY A 215 10.26 24.57 16.11
C GLY A 215 11.50 23.67 15.97
N PRO A 216 12.71 24.26 16.06
CA PRO A 216 13.99 23.73 15.54
C PRO A 216 14.50 22.39 16.11
N GLN A 217 13.73 21.69 16.95
CA GLN A 217 14.08 20.39 17.53
C GLN A 217 13.30 19.20 16.95
N LEU A 218 12.29 19.40 16.09
CA LEU A 218 11.37 18.35 15.63
C LEU A 218 11.64 17.80 14.21
N SER A 219 12.52 18.40 13.41
CA SER A 219 12.65 18.09 11.97
C SER A 219 13.96 17.36 11.60
N LYS A 220 14.17 16.13 12.11
CA LYS A 220 15.20 15.25 11.53
C LYS A 220 14.71 14.44 10.33
N SER A 221 13.40 14.34 10.14
CA SER A 221 12.81 13.64 9.01
C SER A 221 12.91 14.47 7.74
N ARG A 222 13.42 13.86 6.66
CA ARG A 222 13.40 14.44 5.32
C ARG A 222 11.99 14.28 4.75
N LEU A 223 11.34 15.40 4.44
CA LEU A 223 10.06 15.42 3.71
C LEU A 223 10.34 15.46 2.21
N LEU A 224 9.55 14.74 1.41
CA LEU A 224 9.60 14.81 -0.05
C LEU A 224 8.73 15.99 -0.48
N SER A 225 9.33 17.17 -0.58
CA SER A 225 8.63 18.47 -0.70
C SER A 225 8.51 18.96 -2.14
N SER A 226 9.14 18.26 -3.09
CA SER A 226 9.04 18.53 -4.53
C SER A 226 9.01 17.23 -5.35
N LEU A 227 8.51 17.31 -6.59
CA LEU A 227 8.58 16.19 -7.54
C LEU A 227 10.02 15.77 -7.86
N GLU A 228 10.97 16.70 -7.84
CA GLU A 228 12.39 16.41 -8.07
C GLU A 228 12.94 15.51 -6.96
N GLU A 229 12.62 15.80 -5.69
CA GLU A 229 13.03 14.96 -4.56
C GLU A 229 12.38 13.56 -4.61
N ILE A 230 11.12 13.47 -5.06
CA ILE A 230 10.46 12.17 -5.26
C ILE A 230 11.14 11.39 -6.40
N GLN A 231 11.51 12.06 -7.49
CA GLN A 231 12.21 11.44 -8.62
C GLN A 231 13.63 10.97 -8.23
N GLU A 232 14.36 11.75 -7.45
CA GLU A 232 15.65 11.35 -6.87
C GLU A 232 15.48 10.11 -5.98
N PHE A 233 14.49 10.14 -5.09
CA PHE A 233 14.18 9.00 -4.23
C PHE A 233 13.82 7.75 -5.04
N ASN A 234 13.00 7.91 -6.08
CA ASN A 234 12.66 6.83 -7.00
C ASN A 234 13.91 6.22 -7.64
N THR A 235 14.82 7.07 -8.12
CA THR A 235 16.07 6.60 -8.74
C THR A 235 16.91 5.77 -7.76
N LEU A 236 17.01 6.21 -6.50
CA LEU A 236 17.72 5.46 -5.45
C LEU A 236 17.01 4.12 -5.12
N TYR A 237 15.68 4.14 -5.07
CA TYR A 237 14.89 2.94 -4.79
C TYR A 237 15.00 1.90 -5.91
N GLU A 238 14.91 2.33 -7.15
CA GLU A 238 15.09 1.49 -8.33
C GLU A 238 16.49 0.86 -8.36
N GLN A 239 17.53 1.66 -8.08
CA GLN A 239 18.90 1.14 -7.93
C GLN A 239 19.01 0.10 -6.82
N PHE A 240 18.35 0.32 -5.68
CA PHE A 240 18.31 -0.64 -4.59
C PHE A 240 17.63 -1.96 -5.01
N LEU A 241 16.50 -1.89 -5.71
CA LEU A 241 15.79 -3.08 -6.19
C LEU A 241 16.57 -3.84 -7.29
N ASP A 242 17.30 -3.12 -8.14
CA ASP A 242 18.07 -3.70 -9.22
C ASP A 242 19.45 -4.22 -8.76
N ALA A 243 19.95 -3.79 -7.59
CA ALA A 243 21.20 -4.27 -7.02
C ALA A 243 21.22 -5.80 -6.85
N ASP A 244 22.39 -6.40 -7.05
CA ASP A 244 22.64 -7.81 -6.77
C ASP A 244 22.43 -8.11 -5.28
N PRO A 245 22.04 -9.34 -4.90
CA PRO A 245 21.91 -9.72 -3.50
C PRO A 245 23.22 -9.41 -2.79
N ILE A 246 23.16 -8.65 -1.69
CA ILE A 246 24.32 -8.44 -0.84
C ILE A 246 24.66 -9.81 -0.23
N ASP A 247 25.81 -10.38 -0.63
CA ASP A 247 26.40 -11.60 -0.07
C ASP A 247 26.60 -11.53 1.45
#